data_AF-A0A3B0VM24-F1
#
_entry.id   AF-A0A3B0VM24-F1
#
_cell.length_a   1.000
_cell.length_b   1.000
_cell.length_c   1.000
_cell.angle_alpha   90.00
_cell.angle_beta   90.00
_cell.angle_gamma   90.00
#
_symmetry.space_group_name_H-M   'P 1'
#
loop_
_entity.id
_entity.type
_entity.pdbx_description
1 polymer ?
#
loop_
_entity_poly.entity_id
_entity_poly.type
_entity_poly.pdbx_seq_one_letter_code
_entity_poly.pdbx_strand_id
1 'polypeptide(L)'
;MMKISRDVILDLLPVYLANEASDDTRALVEQFLADDPALAKLVEQSNQERWGGEIPFPLNKEQEMISFEKTKQLLSQQKLFLALAIATTLFFIAFNIVSASVEWLGTNSPQLGFVIFIVAGIFWTAFLNVAHILNRKD
;
A
#
# COMPACT_ATOMS: atom_id res chain seq x y z
N MET A 1 41.77 9.12 19.60
CA MET A 1 41.72 8.48 18.27
C MET A 1 40.53 7.53 18.29
N MET A 2 39.46 7.87 17.59
CA MET A 2 38.27 7.02 17.52
C MET A 2 38.59 5.89 16.55
N LYS A 3 38.75 4.67 17.06
CA LYS A 3 38.91 3.49 16.20
C LYS A 3 37.54 3.21 15.60
N ILE A 4 37.41 3.39 14.30
CA ILE A 4 36.20 3.02 13.58
C ILE A 4 36.06 1.49 13.71
N SER A 5 34.93 1.03 14.25
CA SER A 5 34.70 -0.39 14.46
C SER A 5 34.28 -1.05 13.15
N ARG A 6 34.53 -2.36 13.05
CA ARG A 6 34.06 -3.17 11.92
C ARG A 6 32.55 -3.06 11.73
N ASP A 7 31.78 -2.96 12.81
CA ASP A 7 30.32 -2.84 12.75
C ASP A 7 29.86 -1.57 12.03
N VAL A 8 30.53 -0.44 12.27
CA VAL A 8 30.23 0.81 11.55
C VAL A 8 30.50 0.66 10.06
N ILE A 9 31.56 -0.05 9.67
CA ILE A 9 31.86 -0.32 8.26
C ILE A 9 30.82 -1.26 7.66
N LEU A 10 30.40 -2.29 8.39
CA LEU A 10 29.32 -3.21 7.97
C LEU A 10 28.00 -2.47 7.73
N ASP A 11 27.66 -1.50 8.57
CA ASP A 11 26.46 -0.67 8.40
C ASP A 11 26.54 0.23 7.16
N LEU A 12 27.75 0.63 6.75
CA LEU A 12 28.00 1.47 5.56
C LEU A 12 28.12 0.64 4.26
N LEU A 13 28.35 -0.68 4.35
CA LEU A 13 28.51 -1.55 3.17
C LEU A 13 27.31 -1.53 2.21
N PRO A 14 26.04 -1.57 2.65
CA PRO A 14 24.90 -1.53 1.73
C PRO A 14 24.90 -0.27 0.87
N VAL A 15 25.19 0.89 1.47
CA VAL A 15 25.23 2.19 0.79
C VAL A 15 26.46 2.31 -0.13
N TYR A 16 27.60 1.76 0.28
CA TYR A 16 28.80 1.63 -0.55
C TYR A 16 28.55 0.75 -1.79
N LEU A 17 27.95 -0.44 -1.59
CA LEU A 17 27.61 -1.39 -2.65
C LEU A 17 26.53 -0.85 -3.61
N ALA A 18 25.58 -0.06 -3.10
CA ALA A 18 24.57 0.64 -3.89
C ALA A 18 25.13 1.85 -4.68
N ASN A 19 26.42 2.18 -4.50
CA ASN A 19 27.09 3.36 -5.06
C ASN A 19 26.46 4.70 -4.64
N GLU A 20 25.74 4.73 -3.51
CA GLU A 20 25.08 5.90 -2.93
C GLU A 20 25.93 6.57 -1.83
N ALA A 21 27.08 5.99 -1.48
CA ALA A 21 28.01 6.57 -0.52
C ALA A 21 28.66 7.84 -1.08
N SER A 22 28.83 8.86 -0.21
CA SER A 22 29.65 10.03 -0.53
C SER A 22 31.11 9.63 -0.77
N ASP A 23 31.86 10.44 -1.52
CA ASP A 23 33.26 10.12 -1.85
C ASP A 23 34.13 9.90 -0.60
N ASP A 24 33.90 10.69 0.46
CA ASP A 24 34.56 10.53 1.76
C ASP A 24 34.23 9.18 2.42
N THR A 25 32.97 8.76 2.33
CA THR A 25 32.50 7.48 2.90
C THR A 25 33.04 6.30 2.09
N ARG A 26 33.13 6.44 0.77
CA ARG A 26 33.71 5.45 -0.14
C ARG A 26 35.18 5.23 0.16
N ALA A 27 35.96 6.30 0.27
CA ALA A 27 37.38 6.23 0.59
C ALA A 27 37.64 5.57 1.96
N LEU A 28 36.78 5.84 2.95
CA LEU A 28 36.84 5.21 4.26
C LEU A 28 36.60 3.70 4.20
N VAL A 29 35.56 3.26 3.49
CA VAL A 29 35.23 1.84 3.34
C VAL A 29 36.34 1.12 2.56
N GLU A 30 36.85 1.70 1.48
CA GLU A 30 37.95 1.12 0.70
C GLU A 30 39.23 0.95 1.50
N GLN A 31 39.59 1.94 2.33
CA GLN A 31 40.72 1.84 3.25
C GLN A 31 40.54 0.66 4.22
N PHE A 32 39.33 0.49 4.76
CA PHE A 32 39.04 -0.58 5.71
C PHE A 32 39.01 -1.97 5.05
N LEU A 33 38.55 -2.06 3.79
CA LEU A 33 38.59 -3.29 3.00
C LEU A 33 40.02 -3.69 2.61
N ALA A 34 40.91 -2.72 2.39
CA ALA A 34 42.33 -2.99 2.15
C ALA A 34 43.02 -3.59 3.38
N ASP A 35 42.64 -3.15 4.58
CA ASP A 35 43.17 -3.64 5.85
C ASP A 35 42.57 -4.99 6.29
N ASP A 36 41.37 -5.36 5.79
CA ASP A 36 40.64 -6.57 6.16
C ASP A 36 40.28 -7.45 4.94
N PRO A 37 41.19 -8.36 4.52
CA PRO A 37 40.98 -9.24 3.37
C PRO A 37 39.80 -10.21 3.53
N ALA A 38 39.38 -10.49 4.77
CA ALA A 38 38.23 -11.35 5.02
C ALA A 38 36.92 -10.60 4.69
N LEU A 39 36.84 -9.32 5.07
CA LEU A 39 35.73 -8.45 4.73
C LEU A 39 35.66 -8.17 3.23
N ALA A 40 36.80 -7.93 2.58
CA ALA A 40 36.87 -7.74 1.13
C ALA A 40 36.28 -8.93 0.34
N LYS A 41 36.56 -10.17 0.78
CA LYS A 41 35.96 -11.37 0.18
C LYS A 41 34.45 -11.45 0.35
N LEU A 42 33.92 -11.02 1.50
CA LEU A 42 32.48 -10.98 1.73
C LEU A 42 31.78 -9.97 0.81
N VAL A 43 32.41 -8.81 0.60
CA VAL A 43 31.93 -7.77 -0.34
C VAL A 43 31.99 -8.26 -1.79
N GLU A 44 33.03 -8.99 -2.18
CA GLU A 44 33.14 -9.58 -3.51
C GLU A 44 32.05 -10.64 -3.75
N GLN A 45 31.78 -11.49 -2.75
CA GLN A 45 30.71 -12.48 -2.78
C GLN A 45 29.32 -11.83 -2.85
N SER A 46 29.05 -10.78 -2.06
CA SER A 46 27.76 -10.08 -2.09
C SER A 46 27.55 -9.28 -3.38
N ASN A 47 28.62 -8.77 -3.99
CA ASN A 47 28.57 -8.16 -5.31
C ASN A 47 28.33 -9.18 -6.43
N GLN A 48 28.78 -10.44 -6.26
CA GLN A 48 28.47 -11.54 -7.19
C GLN A 48 27.02 -12.03 -7.03
N GLU A 49 26.53 -12.12 -5.79
CA GLU A 49 25.11 -12.34 -5.46
C GLU A 49 24.27 -11.08 -5.65
N ARG A 50 24.63 -10.24 -6.65
CA ARG A 50 23.99 -8.96 -7.01
C ARG A 50 22.55 -9.00 -6.55
N TRP A 51 22.28 -8.21 -5.51
CA TRP A 51 20.94 -7.89 -5.07
C TRP A 51 20.19 -7.40 -6.30
N GLY A 52 19.53 -8.32 -6.99
CA GLY A 52 18.80 -8.13 -8.24
C GLY A 52 17.48 -7.41 -8.01
N GLY A 53 17.40 -6.62 -6.95
CA GLY A 53 16.42 -5.57 -6.79
C GLY A 53 17.11 -4.29 -7.18
N GLU A 54 16.90 -3.86 -8.43
CA GLU A 54 16.84 -2.43 -8.70
C GLU A 54 15.96 -1.83 -7.61
N ILE A 55 16.52 -1.10 -6.64
CA ILE A 55 15.74 -0.14 -5.87
C ILE A 55 15.69 1.08 -6.78
N PRO A 56 14.58 1.29 -7.53
CA PRO A 56 14.60 2.28 -8.57
C PRO A 56 14.24 3.62 -7.93
N PHE A 57 15.27 4.47 -7.88
CA PHE A 57 15.23 5.92 -7.98
C PHE A 57 14.99 6.77 -6.72
N PRO A 58 15.68 7.94 -6.63
CA PRO A 58 15.19 9.06 -5.87
C PRO A 58 13.86 9.48 -6.49
N LEU A 59 12.77 9.31 -5.76
CA LEU A 59 11.42 9.63 -6.24
C LEU A 59 11.37 11.08 -6.73
N ASN A 60 11.25 11.26 -8.04
CA ASN A 60 10.91 12.55 -8.63
C ASN A 60 9.54 12.95 -8.06
N LYS A 61 9.38 14.19 -7.56
CA LYS A 61 8.12 14.72 -6.98
C LYS A 61 6.89 14.45 -7.84
N GLU A 62 7.06 14.36 -9.15
CA GLU A 62 5.99 14.02 -10.10
C GLU A 62 5.51 12.56 -9.95
N GLN A 63 6.39 11.63 -9.60
CA GLN A 63 6.05 10.22 -9.32
C GLN A 63 5.43 10.03 -7.93
N GLU A 64 5.83 10.82 -6.92
CA GLU A 64 5.09 10.90 -5.65
C GLU A 64 3.66 11.41 -5.87
N MET A 65 3.49 12.46 -6.67
CA MET A 65 2.16 13.03 -6.91
C MET A 65 1.24 12.05 -7.67
N ILE A 66 1.76 11.33 -8.67
CA ILE A 66 0.98 10.33 -9.42
C ILE A 66 0.63 9.10 -8.57
N SER A 67 1.54 8.63 -7.71
CA SER A 67 1.26 7.51 -6.79
C SER A 67 0.28 7.93 -5.68
N PHE A 68 0.38 9.17 -5.19
CA PHE A 68 -0.55 9.71 -4.21
C PHE A 68 -1.95 9.94 -4.80
N GLU A 69 -2.06 10.43 -6.04
CA GLU A 69 -3.35 10.62 -6.71
C GLU A 69 -4.05 9.29 -7.00
N LYS A 70 -3.32 8.26 -7.45
CA LYS A 70 -3.88 6.93 -7.66
C LYS A 70 -4.41 6.33 -6.36
N THR A 71 -3.65 6.46 -5.28
CA THR A 71 -4.06 5.99 -3.94
C THR A 71 -5.29 6.76 -3.43
N LYS A 72 -5.30 8.08 -3.62
CA LYS A 72 -6.42 8.95 -3.24
C LYS A 72 -7.70 8.66 -4.02
N GLN A 73 -7.60 8.34 -5.31
CA GLN A 73 -8.76 7.97 -6.12
C GLN A 73 -9.37 6.64 -5.68
N LEU A 74 -8.55 5.62 -5.40
CA LEU A 74 -9.01 4.32 -4.91
C LEU A 74 -9.69 4.44 -3.54
N LEU A 75 -9.10 5.21 -2.61
CA LEU A 75 -9.70 5.50 -1.31
C LEU A 75 -10.99 6.33 -1.42
N SER A 76 -11.07 7.26 -2.38
CA SER A 76 -12.27 8.05 -2.63
C SER A 76 -13.41 7.18 -3.18
N GLN A 77 -13.12 6.29 -4.13
CA GLN A 77 -14.10 5.33 -4.65
C GLN A 77 -14.59 4.38 -3.56
N GLN A 78 -13.69 3.85 -2.72
CA GLN A 78 -14.06 3.00 -1.59
C GLN A 78 -15.00 3.74 -0.61
N LYS A 79 -14.68 4.99 -0.27
CA LYS A 79 -15.52 5.83 0.60
C LYS A 79 -16.87 6.14 -0.02
N LEU A 80 -16.92 6.37 -1.34
CA LEU A 80 -18.16 6.66 -2.06
C LEU A 80 -19.09 5.44 -2.08
N PHE A 81 -18.57 4.25 -2.36
CA PHE A 81 -19.36 3.02 -2.30
C PHE A 81 -19.85 2.69 -0.88
N LEU A 82 -19.00 2.89 0.14
CA LEU A 82 -19.39 2.73 1.54
C LEU A 82 -20.50 3.71 1.94
N ALA A 83 -20.36 4.99 1.57
CA ALA A 83 -21.36 6.01 1.84
C ALA A 83 -22.69 5.68 1.16
N LEU A 84 -22.65 5.19 -0.10
CA LEU A 84 -23.85 4.80 -0.83
C LEU A 84 -24.54 3.59 -0.18
N ALA A 85 -23.78 2.56 0.22
CA ALA A 85 -24.33 1.38 0.91
C ALA A 85 -24.98 1.74 2.25
N ILE A 86 -24.33 2.60 3.05
CA ILE A 86 -24.87 3.10 4.31
C ILE A 86 -26.11 3.95 4.06
N ALA A 87 -26.10 4.85 3.08
CA ALA A 87 -27.24 5.70 2.73
C ALA A 87 -28.44 4.87 2.30
N THR A 88 -28.27 3.85 1.46
CA THR A 88 -29.37 2.95 1.05
C THR A 88 -29.91 2.15 2.23
N THR A 89 -29.04 1.66 3.12
CA THR A 89 -29.45 0.89 4.31
C THR A 89 -30.21 1.78 5.29
N LEU A 90 -29.72 2.99 5.56
CA LEU A 90 -30.39 3.97 6.41
C LEU A 90 -31.71 4.44 5.79
N PHE A 91 -31.76 4.67 4.48
CA PHE A 91 -32.98 5.02 3.78
C PHE A 91 -34.04 3.92 3.94
N PHE A 92 -33.65 2.66 3.78
CA PHE A 92 -34.53 1.52 4.02
C PHE A 92 -35.06 1.52 5.46
N ILE A 93 -34.19 1.65 6.46
CA ILE A 93 -34.58 1.66 7.88
C ILE A 93 -35.46 2.87 8.23
N ALA A 94 -35.13 4.06 7.75
CA ALA A 94 -35.86 5.29 8.02
C ALA A 94 -37.28 5.27 7.45
N PHE A 95 -37.44 4.74 6.22
CA PHE A 95 -38.77 4.52 5.64
C PHE A 95 -39.60 3.51 6.43
N ASN A 96 -38.97 2.56 7.12
CA ASN A 96 -39.67 1.62 8.02
C ASN A 96 -40.06 2.25 9.37
N ILE A 97 -39.45 3.37 9.78
CA ILE A 97 -39.68 4.00 11.11
C ILE A 97 -40.65 5.19 11.04
N VAL A 98 -40.68 5.94 9.93
CA VAL A 98 -41.44 7.20 9.81
C VAL A 98 -42.94 6.99 9.54
N SER A 99 -43.35 5.88 8.94
CA SER A 99 -44.76 5.59 8.70
C SER A 99 -45.38 4.91 9.93
N ALA A 100 -46.13 5.68 10.73
CA ALA A 100 -46.94 5.19 11.86
C ALA A 100 -48.04 4.18 11.47
N SER A 101 -48.25 3.96 10.16
CA SER A 101 -48.90 2.76 9.63
C SER A 101 -47.78 1.82 9.19
N VAL A 102 -47.60 0.71 9.90
CA VAL A 102 -46.76 -0.40 9.43
C VAL A 102 -47.48 -1.07 8.25
N GLU A 103 -47.66 -0.34 7.15
CA GLU A 103 -47.81 -0.99 5.86
C GLU A 103 -46.44 -1.57 5.55
N TRP A 104 -46.20 -2.78 6.05
CA TRP A 104 -45.12 -3.62 5.58
C TRP A 104 -45.14 -3.53 4.05
N LEU A 105 -44.18 -2.83 3.45
CA LEU A 105 -44.11 -2.74 1.99
C LEU A 105 -43.93 -4.15 1.39
N GLY A 106 -43.38 -5.09 2.18
CA GLY A 106 -43.35 -6.52 1.88
C GLY A 106 -44.70 -7.26 1.98
N THR A 107 -45.68 -6.70 2.70
CA THR A 107 -47.04 -7.28 2.85
C THR A 107 -48.03 -6.68 1.85
N ASN A 108 -47.92 -5.38 1.52
CA ASN A 108 -48.76 -4.74 0.49
C ASN A 108 -48.22 -4.93 -0.94
N SER A 109 -46.91 -5.10 -1.14
CA SER A 109 -46.28 -5.27 -2.47
C SER A 109 -44.93 -6.00 -2.38
N PRO A 110 -44.93 -7.33 -2.14
CA PRO A 110 -43.72 -8.14 -1.92
C PRO A 110 -42.65 -7.99 -3.01
N GLN A 111 -43.06 -7.75 -4.25
CA GLN A 111 -42.20 -7.51 -5.41
C GLN A 111 -41.23 -6.32 -5.24
N LEU A 112 -41.65 -5.21 -4.61
CA LEU A 112 -40.78 -4.04 -4.42
C LEU A 112 -39.71 -4.30 -3.35
N GLY A 113 -40.05 -5.06 -2.31
CA GLY A 113 -39.09 -5.48 -1.28
C GLY A 113 -37.97 -6.33 -1.87
N PHE A 114 -38.31 -7.33 -2.69
CA PHE A 114 -37.31 -8.17 -3.37
C PHE A 114 -36.41 -7.37 -4.33
N VAL A 115 -36.96 -6.39 -5.06
CA VAL A 115 -36.15 -5.52 -5.94
C VAL A 115 -35.13 -4.72 -5.13
N ILE A 116 -35.54 -4.14 -4.01
CA ILE A 116 -34.63 -3.35 -3.16
C ILE A 116 -33.54 -4.24 -2.56
N PHE A 117 -33.87 -5.46 -2.11
CA PHE A 117 -32.88 -6.42 -1.61
C PHE A 117 -31.90 -6.86 -2.69
N ILE A 118 -32.37 -7.13 -3.90
CA ILE A 118 -31.50 -7.48 -5.04
C ILE A 118 -30.57 -6.31 -5.39
N VAL A 119 -31.11 -5.09 -5.46
CA VAL A 119 -30.30 -3.89 -5.75
C VAL A 119 -29.26 -3.66 -4.65
N ALA A 120 -29.62 -3.79 -3.37
CA ALA A 120 -28.69 -3.70 -2.26
C ALA A 120 -27.60 -4.78 -2.35
N GLY A 121 -27.96 -6.03 -2.68
CA GLY A 121 -27.01 -7.11 -2.91
C GLY A 121 -26.04 -6.82 -4.06
N ILE A 122 -26.51 -6.23 -5.15
CA ILE A 122 -25.65 -5.81 -6.28
C ILE A 122 -24.65 -4.75 -5.84
N PHE A 123 -25.07 -3.75 -5.05
CA PHE A 123 -24.16 -2.72 -4.54
C PHE A 123 -23.13 -3.28 -3.55
N TRP A 124 -23.52 -4.19 -2.66
CA TRP A 124 -22.60 -4.85 -1.74
C TRP A 124 -21.60 -5.77 -2.46
N THR A 125 -22.04 -6.52 -3.46
CA THR A 125 -21.15 -7.39 -4.25
C THR A 125 -20.19 -6.56 -5.09
N ALA A 126 -20.62 -5.44 -5.67
CA ALA A 126 -19.73 -4.50 -6.35
C ALA A 126 -18.67 -3.90 -5.41
N PHE A 127 -19.06 -3.50 -4.20
CA PHE A 127 -18.14 -3.02 -3.17
C PHE A 127 -17.09 -4.07 -2.78
N LEU A 128 -17.52 -5.30 -2.50
CA LEU A 128 -16.62 -6.39 -2.14
C LEU A 128 -15.66 -6.76 -3.27
N ASN A 129 -16.12 -6.69 -4.53
CA ASN A 129 -15.29 -6.97 -5.69
C ASN A 129 -14.19 -5.90 -5.88
N VAL A 130 -14.55 -4.62 -5.73
CA VAL A 130 -13.58 -3.51 -5.74
C VAL A 130 -12.57 -3.63 -4.60
N ALA A 131 -13.04 -3.99 -3.39
CA ALA A 131 -12.17 -4.22 -2.24
C ALA A 131 -11.22 -5.41 -2.44
N HIS A 132 -11.71 -6.50 -3.05
CA HIS A 132 -10.90 -7.68 -3.35
C HIS A 132 -9.83 -7.42 -4.42
N ILE A 133 -10.15 -6.61 -5.45
CA ILE A 133 -9.19 -6.23 -6.50
C ILE A 133 -8.04 -5.39 -5.96
N LEU A 134 -8.31 -4.51 -4.97
CA LEU A 134 -7.25 -3.77 -4.28
C LEU A 134 -6.31 -4.72 -3.53
N ASN A 135 -6.87 -5.62 -2.73
CA ASN A 135 -6.11 -6.50 -1.84
C ASN A 135 -5.32 -7.61 -2.55
N ARG A 136 -5.44 -7.73 -3.88
CA ARG A 136 -4.69 -8.68 -4.72
C ARG A 136 -3.49 -8.02 -5.41
N LYS A 137 -3.41 -6.69 -5.41
CA LYS A 137 -2.31 -5.93 -6.04
C LYS A 137 -1.22 -5.50 -5.05
N ASP A 138 -1.49 -5.62 -3.75
CA ASP A 138 -0.51 -5.52 -2.66
C ASP A 138 0.01 -6.92 -2.28
#